data_AF-A0AA36BQX4-F1
#
_entry.id   AF-A0AA36BQX4-F1
#
_cell.length_a   1.000
_cell.length_b   1.000
_cell.length_c   1.000
_cell.angle_alpha   90.00
_cell.angle_beta   90.00
_cell.angle_gamma   90.00
#
_symmetry.space_group_name_H-M   'P 1'
#
loop_
_entity.id
_entity.type
_entity.pdbx_description
1 polymer ?
#
loop_
_entity_poly.entity_id
_entity_poly.type
_entity_poly.pdbx_seq_one_letter_code
_entity_poly.pdbx_strand_id
1 'polypeptide(L)'
;MCAYHQMYKSTPTADMLKPEKNIRLAADNGQEIKCLGPIHFQLCSNGSKFHDAKFYVVDVDGPPIIGLPTGEAIKLDSALDITTIKGLKETYPNLFDSLGNFKGPTQLYIKARSEPFIDPPWKCSVHLEKKLNIELWKMEEMGGHQASGVQAWNIL
;
A
#
# COMPACT_ATOMS: atom_id res chain seq x y z
N MET A 1 -22.61 -2.94 3.57
CA MET A 1 -23.48 -1.74 3.54
C MET A 1 -22.94 -0.78 2.50
N CYS A 2 -23.61 -0.63 1.35
CA CYS A 2 -23.14 0.21 0.25
C CYS A 2 -23.32 1.72 0.56
N ALA A 3 -22.47 2.56 -0.02
CA ALA A 3 -22.45 4.00 0.24
C ALA A 3 -23.75 4.72 -0.15
N TYR A 4 -24.47 4.21 -1.15
CA TYR A 4 -25.79 4.73 -1.51
C TYR A 4 -26.78 4.65 -0.34
N HIS A 5 -26.79 3.52 0.37
CA HIS A 5 -27.69 3.30 1.49
C HIS A 5 -27.38 4.24 2.66
N GLN A 6 -26.10 4.57 2.87
CA GLN A 6 -25.67 5.56 3.86
C GLN A 6 -26.15 6.97 3.51
N MET A 7 -26.13 7.35 2.22
CA MET A 7 -26.56 8.68 1.77
C MET A 7 -28.08 8.84 1.76
N TYR A 8 -28.82 7.85 1.25
CA TYR A 8 -30.26 7.99 0.99
C TYR A 8 -31.16 7.26 1.98
N LYS A 9 -30.59 6.48 2.91
CA LYS A 9 -31.32 5.66 3.90
C LYS A 9 -32.37 4.72 3.28
N SER A 10 -32.26 4.46 1.98
CA SER A 10 -33.15 3.61 1.20
C SER A 10 -32.32 2.76 0.24
N THR A 11 -32.87 1.61 -0.14
CA THR A 11 -32.31 0.80 -1.23
C THR A 11 -32.74 1.43 -2.56
N PRO A 12 -31.83 1.61 -3.53
CA PRO A 12 -32.20 2.21 -4.81
C PRO A 12 -33.17 1.29 -5.55
N THR A 13 -34.37 1.78 -5.85
CA THR A 13 -35.37 1.06 -6.64
C THR A 13 -35.05 1.20 -8.13
N ALA A 14 -35.36 0.19 -8.94
CA ALA A 14 -35.17 0.22 -10.41
C ALA A 14 -35.89 1.38 -11.12
N ASP A 15 -36.94 1.94 -10.50
CA ASP A 15 -37.63 3.13 -11.02
C ASP A 15 -36.82 4.42 -10.83
N MET A 16 -35.92 4.46 -9.85
CA MET A 16 -35.07 5.61 -9.53
C MET A 16 -33.76 5.61 -10.31
N LEU A 17 -33.23 4.43 -10.62
CA LEU A 17 -32.00 4.25 -11.38
C LEU A 17 -32.30 3.47 -12.65
N LYS A 18 -32.19 4.14 -13.80
CA LYS A 18 -32.36 3.48 -15.10
C LYS A 18 -31.03 2.89 -15.54
N PRO A 19 -30.89 1.56 -15.62
CA PRO A 19 -29.65 0.95 -16.09
C PRO A 19 -29.41 1.33 -17.54
N GLU A 20 -28.22 1.86 -17.84
CA GLU A 20 -27.80 2.14 -19.22
C GLU A 20 -27.45 0.84 -19.94
N LYS A 21 -28.01 0.64 -21.13
CA LYS A 21 -27.98 -0.64 -21.85
C LYS A 21 -26.60 -1.11 -22.33
N ASN A 22 -25.56 -0.28 -22.22
CA ASN A 22 -24.23 -0.54 -22.79
C ASN A 22 -23.08 -0.40 -21.77
N ILE A 23 -23.36 -0.56 -20.47
CA ILE A 23 -22.32 -0.43 -19.43
C ILE A 23 -22.00 -1.79 -18.85
N ARG A 24 -20.73 -2.16 -18.97
CA ARG A 24 -20.16 -3.36 -18.34
C ARG A 24 -19.05 -2.90 -17.41
N LEU A 25 -19.24 -3.12 -16.13
CA LEU A 25 -18.23 -2.91 -15.11
C LEU A 25 -17.67 -4.28 -14.75
N ALA A 26 -16.35 -4.41 -14.71
CA ALA A 26 -15.70 -5.65 -14.31
C ALA A 26 -14.66 -5.33 -13.23
N ALA A 27 -14.57 -6.17 -12.22
CA ALA A 27 -13.47 -6.17 -11.28
C ALA A 27 -12.20 -6.72 -11.94
N ASP A 28 -11.03 -6.49 -11.33
CA ASP A 28 -9.73 -6.91 -11.86
C ASP A 28 -9.61 -8.43 -12.07
N ASN A 29 -10.41 -9.22 -11.36
CA ASN A 29 -10.52 -10.67 -11.51
C ASN A 29 -11.42 -11.11 -12.68
N GLY A 30 -11.96 -10.16 -13.46
CA GLY A 30 -12.89 -10.40 -14.56
C GLY A 30 -14.34 -10.62 -14.14
N GLN A 31 -14.66 -10.53 -12.85
CA GLN A 31 -16.03 -10.67 -12.35
C GLN A 31 -16.87 -9.44 -12.74
N GLU A 32 -18.02 -9.67 -13.36
CA GLU A 32 -18.93 -8.59 -13.74
C GLU A 32 -19.60 -7.97 -12.51
N ILE A 33 -19.48 -6.65 -12.40
CA ILE A 33 -20.09 -5.85 -11.33
C ILE A 33 -21.43 -5.35 -11.84
N LYS A 34 -22.51 -5.74 -11.15
CA LYS A 34 -23.87 -5.32 -11.48
C LYS A 34 -24.03 -3.81 -11.25
N CYS A 35 -24.15 -3.06 -12.34
CA CYS A 35 -24.50 -1.65 -12.32
C CYS A 35 -26.02 -1.48 -12.19
N LEU A 36 -26.48 -0.79 -11.15
CA LEU A 36 -27.89 -0.46 -10.92
C LEU A 36 -28.33 0.75 -11.75
N GLY A 37 -27.40 1.67 -12.04
CA GLY A 37 -27.64 2.80 -12.93
C GLY A 37 -26.73 3.99 -12.61
N PRO A 38 -26.71 5.00 -13.49
CA PRO A 38 -25.93 6.21 -13.27
C PRO A 38 -26.66 7.21 -12.38
N ILE A 39 -25.88 8.00 -11.65
CA ILE A 39 -26.32 9.20 -10.92
C ILE A 39 -25.32 10.32 -11.20
N HIS A 40 -25.81 11.55 -11.19
CA HIS A 40 -24.99 12.75 -11.37
C HIS A 40 -24.86 13.47 -10.02
N PHE A 41 -23.62 13.79 -9.64
CA PHE A 41 -23.32 14.58 -8.46
C PHE A 41 -22.50 15.81 -8.83
N GLN A 42 -22.85 16.94 -8.23
CA GLN A 42 -21.98 18.10 -8.22
C GLN A 42 -20.93 17.93 -7.12
N LEU A 43 -19.68 17.76 -7.54
CA LEU A 43 -18.53 17.64 -6.66
C LEU A 43 -17.83 18.98 -6.50
N CYS A 44 -17.37 19.27 -5.29
CA CYS A 44 -16.52 20.42 -5.00
C CYS A 44 -15.52 20.01 -3.92
N SER A 45 -14.26 20.41 -4.06
CA SER A 45 -13.21 20.22 -3.06
C SER A 45 -12.65 21.58 -2.66
N ASN A 46 -12.64 21.88 -1.36
CA ASN A 46 -11.98 23.03 -0.71
C ASN A 46 -11.68 24.24 -1.62
N GLY A 47 -12.73 24.89 -2.13
CA GLY A 47 -12.62 26.14 -2.91
C GLY A 47 -12.55 25.98 -4.43
N SER A 48 -12.66 24.77 -4.96
CA SER A 48 -12.81 24.51 -6.40
C SER A 48 -14.19 24.89 -6.91
N LYS A 49 -14.33 25.00 -8.24
CA LYS A 49 -15.66 25.11 -8.87
C LYS A 49 -16.41 23.78 -8.72
N PHE A 50 -17.73 23.85 -8.69
CA PHE A 50 -18.57 22.66 -8.76
C PHE A 50 -18.38 21.97 -10.12
N HIS A 51 -18.13 20.67 -10.10
CA HIS A 51 -17.99 19.82 -11.28
C HIS A 51 -19.11 18.78 -11.29
N ASP A 52 -19.87 18.69 -12.37
CA ASP A 52 -20.86 17.63 -12.54
C ASP A 52 -20.15 16.33 -12.93
N ALA A 53 -20.27 15.29 -12.11
CA ALA A 53 -19.63 14.01 -12.32
C ALA A 53 -20.66 12.87 -12.31
N LYS A 54 -20.56 12.00 -13.31
CA LYS A 54 -21.40 10.81 -13.45
C LYS A 54 -20.79 9.65 -12.65
N PHE A 55 -21.55 9.12 -11.71
CA PHE A 55 -21.22 7.95 -10.92
C PHE A 55 -22.10 6.77 -11.32
N TYR A 56 -21.55 5.56 -11.23
CA TYR A 56 -22.31 4.34 -11.41
C TYR A 56 -22.59 3.70 -10.05
N VAL A 57 -23.87 3.54 -9.73
CA VAL A 57 -24.28 2.86 -8.50
C VAL A 57 -24.16 1.36 -8.73
N VAL A 58 -23.40 0.71 -7.86
CA VAL A 58 -23.13 -0.72 -7.91
C VAL A 58 -23.53 -1.36 -6.59
N ASP A 59 -24.03 -2.59 -6.64
CA ASP A 59 -24.40 -3.36 -5.46
C ASP A 59 -23.23 -4.23 -5.00
N VAL A 60 -22.18 -3.58 -4.49
CA VAL A 60 -21.00 -4.22 -3.92
C VAL A 60 -20.65 -3.58 -2.59
N ASP A 61 -20.16 -4.40 -1.66
CA ASP A 61 -19.60 -3.91 -0.41
C ASP A 61 -18.21 -3.32 -0.68
N GLY A 62 -18.10 -2.00 -0.56
CA GLY A 62 -16.84 -1.29 -0.78
C GLY A 62 -16.99 0.21 -0.59
N PRO A 63 -15.86 0.92 -0.38
CA PRO A 63 -15.88 2.37 -0.35
C PRO A 63 -16.29 2.93 -1.72
N PRO A 64 -16.88 4.14 -1.77
CA PRO A 64 -16.99 4.88 -3.02
C PRO A 64 -15.61 5.05 -3.64
N ILE A 65 -15.50 4.73 -4.93
CA ILE A 65 -14.26 4.91 -5.68
C ILE A 65 -14.51 6.04 -6.68
N ILE A 66 -13.54 6.94 -6.76
CA ILE A 66 -13.45 7.93 -7.82
C ILE A 66 -12.25 7.59 -8.70
N GLY A 67 -12.41 7.74 -10.00
CA GLY A 67 -11.28 7.62 -10.92
C GLY A 67 -10.37 8.84 -10.81
N LEU A 68 -9.08 8.63 -11.14
CA LEU A 68 -8.09 9.71 -11.23
C LEU A 68 -8.58 10.89 -12.10
N PRO A 69 -9.22 10.71 -13.28
CA PRO A 69 -9.70 11.85 -14.07
C PRO A 69 -10.69 12.74 -13.32
N THR A 70 -11.56 12.14 -12.49
CA THR A 70 -12.51 12.89 -11.65
C THR A 70 -11.80 13.54 -10.46
N GLY A 71 -10.83 12.84 -9.86
CA GLY A 71 -9.98 13.36 -8.78
C GLY A 71 -9.16 14.59 -9.19
N GLU A 72 -8.54 14.55 -10.37
CA GLU A 72 -7.81 15.68 -10.97
C GLU A 72 -8.75 16.86 -11.26
N ALA A 73 -9.94 16.59 -11.83
CA ALA A 73 -10.92 17.63 -12.16
C ALA A 73 -11.41 18.41 -10.93
N ILE A 74 -11.53 17.73 -9.78
CA ILE A 74 -11.92 18.35 -8.52
C ILE A 74 -10.70 18.77 -7.67
N LYS A 75 -9.48 18.62 -8.18
CA LYS A 75 -8.22 18.89 -7.46
C LYS A 75 -8.16 18.18 -6.09
N LEU A 76 -8.59 16.93 -6.02
CA LEU A 76 -8.45 16.11 -4.82
C LEU A 76 -6.98 15.73 -4.56
N ASP A 77 -6.14 15.78 -5.60
CA ASP A 77 -4.69 15.64 -5.52
C ASP A 77 -4.02 16.88 -4.90
N SER A 78 -4.53 17.34 -3.76
CA SER A 78 -3.81 18.27 -2.90
C SER A 78 -2.88 17.47 -1.98
N ALA A 79 -1.89 16.76 -2.54
CA ALA A 79 -0.77 16.23 -1.76
C ALA A 79 0.35 15.75 -2.68
N LEU A 80 1.13 16.71 -3.19
CA LEU A 80 2.55 16.86 -2.88
C LEU A 80 3.03 18.01 -3.76
N ASP A 81 3.18 19.20 -3.16
CA ASP A 81 3.74 20.39 -3.81
C ASP A 81 5.28 20.24 -3.98
N ILE A 82 5.71 19.02 -4.34
CA ILE A 82 7.10 18.63 -4.48
C ILE A 82 7.41 18.70 -5.97
N THR A 83 7.79 19.89 -6.39
CA THR A 83 8.17 20.17 -7.78
C THR A 83 9.62 19.75 -8.08
N THR A 84 10.40 19.36 -7.05
CA THR A 84 11.84 19.11 -7.17
C THR A 84 12.29 17.87 -6.39
N ILE A 85 13.19 17.06 -6.97
CA ILE A 85 13.79 15.86 -6.35
C ILE A 85 14.43 16.17 -4.98
N LYS A 86 15.05 17.36 -4.84
CA LYS A 86 15.60 17.82 -3.57
C LYS A 86 14.51 17.99 -2.50
N GLY A 87 13.38 18.61 -2.87
CA GLY A 87 12.22 18.74 -1.98
C GLY A 87 11.63 17.37 -1.59
N LEU A 88 11.70 16.38 -2.49
CA LEU A 88 11.27 15.01 -2.17
C LEU A 88 12.13 14.38 -1.08
N LYS A 89 13.46 14.50 -1.20
CA LYS A 89 14.42 13.98 -0.23
C LYS A 89 14.34 14.71 1.11
N GLU A 90 14.10 16.02 1.10
CA GLU A 90 13.92 16.82 2.32
C GLU A 90 12.59 16.51 3.03
N THR A 91 11.53 16.23 2.28
CA THR A 91 10.20 15.92 2.85
C THR A 91 10.15 14.51 3.45
N TYR A 92 10.91 13.57 2.87
CA TYR A 92 10.92 12.17 3.30
C TYR A 92 12.34 11.59 3.46
N PRO A 93 13.19 12.17 4.33
CA PRO A 93 14.59 11.77 4.45
C PRO A 93 14.73 10.28 4.84
N ASN A 94 13.85 9.82 5.73
CA ASN A 94 13.86 8.46 6.25
C ASN A 94 13.57 7.38 5.19
N LEU A 95 13.01 7.75 4.02
CA LEU A 95 12.74 6.82 2.92
C LEU A 95 13.95 6.60 2.00
N PHE A 96 14.96 7.48 2.06
CA PHE A 96 16.08 7.45 1.11
C PHE A 96 17.41 7.04 1.74
N ASP A 97 17.56 7.17 3.07
CA ASP A 97 18.86 7.01 3.73
C ASP A 97 19.03 5.68 4.50
N SER A 98 17.97 4.90 4.69
CA SER A 98 18.01 3.69 5.54
C SER A 98 17.31 2.50 4.90
N LEU A 99 17.47 1.30 5.50
CA LEU A 99 16.87 0.03 5.06
C LEU A 99 15.32 0.04 5.00
N GLY A 100 14.69 1.15 5.38
CA GLY A 100 13.25 1.31 5.47
C GLY A 100 12.78 1.22 6.92
N ASN A 101 11.84 2.09 7.30
CA ASN A 101 11.24 2.11 8.64
C ASN A 101 10.13 1.05 8.73
N PHE A 102 10.50 -0.23 8.83
CA PHE A 102 9.54 -1.32 9.00
C PHE A 102 8.82 -1.19 10.34
N LYS A 103 7.49 -1.11 10.27
CA LYS A 103 6.66 -0.90 11.47
C LYS A 103 6.48 -2.21 12.22
N GLY A 104 7.19 -2.33 13.33
CA GLY A 104 6.98 -3.38 14.34
C GLY A 104 7.56 -4.75 13.97
N PRO A 105 7.52 -5.69 14.93
CA PRO A 105 8.03 -7.04 14.72
C PRO A 105 7.12 -7.81 13.74
N THR A 106 7.73 -8.56 12.82
CA THR A 106 7.01 -9.50 11.95
C THR A 106 7.02 -10.90 12.56
N GLN A 107 5.91 -11.62 12.45
CA GLN A 107 5.81 -13.01 12.93
C GLN A 107 6.13 -13.98 11.79
N LEU A 108 7.13 -14.83 11.98
CA LEU A 108 7.48 -15.89 11.05
C LEU A 108 6.67 -17.15 11.39
N TYR A 109 5.82 -17.59 10.47
CA TYR A 109 5.05 -18.83 10.61
C TYR A 109 5.87 -20.02 10.14
N ILE A 110 6.18 -20.93 11.05
CA ILE A 110 6.91 -22.16 10.74
C ILE A 110 5.90 -23.27 10.41
N LYS A 111 6.20 -24.09 9.40
CA LYS A 111 5.38 -25.26 9.04
C LYS A 111 5.24 -26.20 10.24
N ALA A 112 4.07 -26.79 10.42
CA ALA A 112 3.84 -27.80 11.45
C ALA A 112 4.80 -28.99 11.26
N ARG A 113 5.38 -29.48 12.36
CA ARG A 113 6.40 -30.57 12.40
C ARG A 113 7.75 -30.23 11.77
N SER A 114 8.08 -28.96 11.65
CA SER A 114 9.45 -28.54 11.32
C SER A 114 10.37 -28.80 12.51
N GLU A 115 11.57 -29.29 12.21
CA GLU A 115 12.62 -29.48 13.20
C GLU A 115 13.68 -28.39 13.01
N PRO A 116 14.25 -27.83 14.10
CA PRO A 116 15.36 -26.89 13.98
C PRO A 116 16.57 -27.63 13.41
N PHE A 117 17.14 -27.07 12.35
CA PHE A 117 18.31 -27.62 11.68
C PHE A 117 19.45 -26.60 11.72
N ILE A 118 20.66 -27.07 12.05
CA ILE A 118 21.86 -26.23 12.14
C ILE A 118 22.84 -26.72 11.08
N ASP A 119 23.09 -25.88 10.08
CA ASP A 119 24.15 -26.12 9.10
C ASP A 119 25.52 -25.77 9.70
N PRO A 120 26.57 -26.55 9.41
CA PRO A 120 27.91 -26.18 9.78
C PRO A 120 28.33 -24.88 9.08
N PRO A 121 29.16 -24.03 9.71
CA PRO A 121 29.64 -22.81 9.09
C PRO A 121 30.46 -23.14 7.84
N TRP A 122 30.13 -22.48 6.74
CA TRP A 122 30.81 -22.66 5.46
C TRP A 122 32.13 -21.89 5.49
N LYS A 123 33.20 -22.48 4.94
CA LYS A 123 34.47 -21.77 4.80
C LYS A 123 34.33 -20.67 3.74
N CYS A 124 34.56 -19.42 4.13
CA CYS A 124 34.62 -18.29 3.21
C CYS A 124 36.04 -18.13 2.64
N SER A 125 36.15 -17.61 1.42
CA SER A 125 37.45 -17.21 0.87
C SER A 125 38.05 -16.05 1.70
N VAL A 126 39.33 -16.14 2.02
CA VAL A 126 40.07 -15.14 2.83
C VAL A 126 39.96 -13.73 2.23
N HIS A 127 39.83 -13.62 0.90
CA HIS A 127 39.66 -12.32 0.24
C HIS A 127 38.30 -11.67 0.55
N LEU A 128 37.25 -12.47 0.78
CA LEU A 128 35.91 -11.98 1.09
C LEU A 128 35.72 -11.66 2.57
N GLU A 129 36.51 -12.27 3.45
CA GLU A 129 36.42 -12.12 4.90
C GLU A 129 36.45 -10.64 5.34
N LYS A 130 37.40 -9.87 4.82
CA LYS A 130 37.52 -8.44 5.14
C LYS A 130 36.27 -7.65 4.72
N LYS A 131 35.74 -7.93 3.53
CA LYS A 131 34.55 -7.24 3.02
C LYS A 131 33.29 -7.62 3.81
N LEU A 132 33.17 -8.90 4.17
CA LEU A 132 32.07 -9.42 5.01
C LEU A 132 32.08 -8.78 6.40
N ASN A 133 33.24 -8.75 7.06
CA ASN A 133 33.35 -8.15 8.39
C ASN A 133 33.01 -6.66 8.40
N ILE A 134 33.45 -5.90 7.39
CA ILE A 134 33.09 -4.48 7.24
C ILE A 134 31.57 -4.32 7.11
N GLU A 135 30.93 -5.15 6.30
CA GLU A 135 29.49 -5.04 6.09
C GLU A 135 28.68 -5.49 7.31
N LEU A 136 29.12 -6.55 7.99
CA LEU A 136 28.52 -7.01 9.25
C LEU A 136 28.60 -5.94 10.34
N TRP A 137 29.74 -5.26 10.50
CA TRP A 137 29.87 -4.15 11.44
C TRP A 137 28.92 -3.00 11.12
N LYS A 138 28.78 -2.62 9.84
CA LYS A 138 27.77 -1.61 9.46
C LYS A 138 26.37 -2.04 9.83
N MET A 139 26.02 -3.32 9.62
CA MET A 139 24.69 -3.85 9.97
C MET A 139 24.43 -3.84 11.47
N GLU A 140 25.45 -4.09 12.30
CA GLU A 140 25.38 -3.96 13.76
C GLU A 140 25.19 -2.51 14.20
N GLU A 141 25.94 -1.57 13.62
CA GLU A 141 25.78 -0.14 13.88
C GLU A 141 24.40 0.40 13.49
N MET A 142 23.82 -0.13 12.41
CA MET A 142 22.46 0.18 11.96
C MET A 142 21.34 -0.54 12.75
N GLY A 143 21.69 -1.36 13.75
CA GLY A 143 20.74 -2.07 14.62
C GLY A 143 20.03 -3.26 13.96
N GLY A 144 20.47 -3.69 12.78
CA GLY A 144 19.92 -4.85 12.05
C GLY A 144 20.46 -6.20 12.52
N HIS A 145 21.58 -6.20 13.26
CA HIS A 145 22.17 -7.38 13.87
C HIS A 145 22.44 -7.10 15.35
N GLN A 146 21.81 -7.86 16.25
CA GLN A 146 22.14 -7.87 17.67
C GLN A 146 22.83 -9.20 17.95
N ALA A 147 24.14 -9.17 18.15
CA ALA A 147 24.89 -10.35 18.55
C ALA A 147 24.51 -10.74 20.00
N SER A 148 23.36 -11.41 20.20
CA SER A 148 23.04 -12.02 21.48
C SER A 148 23.83 -13.33 21.59
N GLY A 149 24.97 -13.27 22.28
CA GLY A 149 25.77 -14.45 22.58
C GLY A 149 27.25 -14.20 22.37
N VAL A 150 27.88 -13.56 23.36
CA VAL A 150 29.31 -13.75 23.60
C VAL A 150 29.50 -15.24 23.88
N GLN A 151 29.88 -16.01 22.87
CA GLN A 151 30.56 -17.28 23.07
C GLN A 151 32.02 -17.04 22.74
N ALA A 152 32.81 -16.84 23.79
CA ALA A 152 34.26 -16.93 23.71
C ALA A 152 34.61 -18.34 23.21
N TRP A 153 35.05 -18.45 21.96
CA TRP A 153 35.72 -19.64 21.47
C TRP A 153 37.22 -19.44 21.69
N ASN A 154 37.68 -19.89 22.85
CA ASN A 154 39.09 -20.08 23.12
C ASN A 154 39.54 -21.28 22.29
N ILE A 155 40.36 -21.04 21.26
CA ILE A 155 41.07 -22.11 20.56
C ILE A 155 42.51 -21.63 20.44
N LEU A 156 43.34 -22.21 21.32
CA LEU A 156 44.82 -22.24 21.37
C LEU A 156 45.60 -21.20 20.57
#